data_AF-A0ABD3D484-F1
#
_entry.id   AF-A0ABD3D484-F1
#
_cell.length_a   1.000
_cell.length_b   1.000
_cell.length_c   1.000
_cell.angle_alpha   90.00
_cell.angle_beta   90.00
_cell.angle_gamma   90.00
#
_symmetry.space_group_name_H-M   'P 1'
#
loop_
_entity.id
_entity.type
_entity.pdbx_description
1 polymer ?
#
loop_
_entity_poly.entity_id
_entity_poly.type
_entity_poly.pdbx_seq_one_letter_code
_entity_poly.pdbx_strand_id
1 'polypeptide(L)'
;MGFLAYAVAGGSVTVLGAWESLSAFESSNQNLPSSQMPISPPQNAKGPPSPNKTTSFSSTATLLFISTLSVLFILNSFISLSDAVRSKDNVGFALQLEVISIASLFLLYSVLGISTNTLHSFQFPFKLLNVIYAFAFGEEFLLFYTQNKDPSGIENRYYDLILVPIAICLFSTILELKTPKSTYPRFARGLGLALQGMWTLQMGFSFYSNLISNGCSLNERSRGNFTIKCKGHPEYHRGRAIATLQFNCYLALFVTLSVGFYSIFCKKYGININREFMLYKPLGVHMDNHSQFTLDSDDDDDQDEVKEASGVEMQNSAVVVPQLVVNGYDGPHP
;
A
#
# COMPACT_ATOMS: atom_id res chain seq x y z
N MET A 1 9.56 -15.65 -24.89
CA MET A 1 9.13 -16.47 -23.72
C MET A 1 8.97 -15.66 -22.44
N GLY A 2 9.71 -14.56 -22.24
CA GLY A 2 9.58 -13.72 -21.03
C GLY A 2 8.20 -13.08 -20.84
N PHE A 3 7.57 -12.58 -21.92
CA PHE A 3 6.22 -12.00 -21.86
C PHE A 3 5.19 -12.92 -21.19
N LEU A 4 5.15 -14.19 -21.59
CA LEU A 4 4.18 -15.14 -21.04
C LEU A 4 4.41 -15.39 -19.54
N ALA A 5 5.67 -15.40 -19.09
CA ALA A 5 5.99 -15.51 -17.68
C ALA A 5 5.48 -14.29 -16.90
N TYR A 6 5.71 -13.07 -17.39
CA TYR A 6 5.16 -11.84 -16.78
C TYR A 6 3.63 -11.81 -16.81
N ALA A 7 3.01 -12.29 -17.89
CA ALA A 7 1.56 -12.31 -18.03
C ALA A 7 0.90 -13.29 -17.06
N VAL A 8 1.43 -14.51 -16.95
CA VAL A 8 0.95 -15.53 -16.02
C VAL A 8 1.23 -15.11 -14.56
N ALA A 9 2.44 -14.64 -14.27
CA ALA A 9 2.80 -14.13 -12.95
C ALA A 9 1.91 -12.96 -12.52
N GLY A 10 1.85 -11.90 -13.34
CA GLY A 10 1.05 -10.72 -13.05
C GLY A 10 -0.44 -11.03 -12.93
N GLY A 11 -1.00 -11.76 -13.91
CA GLY A 11 -2.41 -12.12 -13.90
C GLY A 11 -2.80 -12.98 -12.70
N SER A 12 -1.98 -13.96 -12.34
CA SER A 12 -2.25 -14.83 -11.18
C SER A 12 -2.19 -14.08 -9.85
N VAL A 13 -1.18 -13.22 -9.65
CA VAL A 13 -1.05 -12.38 -8.46
C VAL A 13 -2.21 -11.38 -8.37
N THR A 14 -2.66 -10.82 -9.51
CA THR A 14 -3.85 -9.95 -9.55
C THR A 14 -5.10 -10.68 -9.09
N VAL A 15 -5.34 -11.90 -9.60
CA VAL A 15 -6.49 -12.72 -9.20
C VAL A 15 -6.44 -13.06 -7.72
N LEU A 16 -5.25 -13.43 -7.20
CA LEU A 16 -5.05 -13.70 -5.78
C LEU A 16 -5.38 -12.47 -4.91
N GLY A 17 -4.86 -11.29 -5.27
CA GLY A 17 -5.11 -10.06 -4.54
C GLY A 17 -6.58 -9.63 -4.56
N ALA A 18 -7.25 -9.75 -5.71
CA ALA A 18 -8.67 -9.47 -5.84
C ALA A 18 -9.51 -10.42 -4.98
N TRP A 19 -9.19 -11.71 -4.98
CA TRP A 19 -9.85 -12.71 -4.16
C TRP A 19 -9.61 -12.49 -2.66
N GLU A 20 -8.37 -12.18 -2.26
CA GLU A 20 -8.03 -11.88 -0.87
C GLU A 20 -8.79 -10.64 -0.37
N SER A 21 -8.86 -9.58 -1.18
CA SER A 21 -9.62 -8.37 -0.88
C SER A 21 -11.10 -8.67 -0.68
N LEU A 22 -11.70 -9.45 -1.58
CA LEU A 22 -13.11 -9.83 -1.49
C LEU A 22 -13.39 -10.66 -0.22
N SER A 23 -12.53 -11.65 0.06
CA SER A 23 -12.67 -12.51 1.24
C SER A 23 -12.52 -11.75 2.57
N ALA A 24 -11.62 -10.77 2.62
CA ALA A 24 -11.43 -9.89 3.76
C ALA A 24 -12.66 -9.00 3.96
N PHE A 25 -13.20 -8.46 2.87
CA PHE A 25 -14.38 -7.62 2.91
C PHE A 25 -15.64 -8.38 3.39
N GLU A 26 -15.86 -9.60 2.90
CA GLU A 26 -16.96 -10.48 3.39
C GLU A 26 -16.81 -10.81 4.87
N SER A 27 -15.58 -11.13 5.31
CA SER A 27 -15.28 -11.41 6.73
C SER A 27 -15.53 -10.18 7.62
N SER A 28 -15.31 -8.97 7.10
CA SER A 28 -15.58 -7.74 7.84
C SER A 28 -17.09 -7.53 8.08
N ASN A 29 -17.94 -7.93 7.12
CA ASN A 29 -19.38 -7.77 7.22
C ASN A 29 -20.01 -8.68 8.29
N GLN A 30 -19.50 -9.91 8.43
CA GLN A 30 -20.00 -10.88 9.44
C GLN A 30 -19.67 -10.47 10.88
N ASN A 31 -18.64 -9.65 11.09
CA ASN A 31 -18.21 -9.20 12.42
C ASN A 31 -18.96 -7.94 12.91
N LEU A 32 -19.86 -7.36 12.09
CA LEU A 32 -20.69 -6.24 12.53
C LEU A 32 -21.87 -6.80 13.33
N PRO A 33 -22.05 -6.43 14.62
CA PRO A 33 -23.18 -6.92 15.40
C PRO A 33 -24.48 -6.44 14.74
N SER A 34 -25.30 -7.39 14.31
CA SER A 34 -26.69 -7.14 13.92
C SER A 34 -27.41 -6.50 15.09
N SER A 35 -27.68 -5.20 15.02
CA SER A 35 -28.52 -4.50 15.99
C SER A 35 -29.98 -4.91 15.78
N GLN A 36 -30.35 -6.10 16.26
CA GLN A 36 -31.74 -6.45 16.55
C GLN A 36 -31.98 -6.17 18.03
N MET A 37 -32.91 -5.26 18.33
CA MET A 37 -33.41 -5.06 19.69
C MET A 37 -34.09 -6.35 20.19
N PRO A 38 -33.87 -6.77 21.44
CA PRO A 38 -34.80 -7.65 22.13
C PRO A 38 -35.46 -6.91 23.30
N ILE A 39 -36.79 -6.82 23.24
CA ILE A 39 -37.64 -6.48 24.37
C ILE A 39 -37.93 -7.78 25.17
N SER A 40 -37.54 -7.80 26.45
CA SER A 40 -37.97 -8.69 27.57
C SER A 40 -37.19 -10.01 27.84
N PRO A 41 -37.34 -10.65 29.04
CA PRO A 41 -36.50 -10.48 30.24
C PRO A 41 -35.84 -11.83 30.70
N PRO A 42 -35.07 -11.89 31.82
CA PRO A 42 -33.90 -12.76 31.92
C PRO A 42 -34.22 -14.19 32.37
N GLN A 43 -33.56 -15.17 31.73
CA GLN A 43 -33.41 -16.51 32.29
C GLN A 43 -31.93 -16.90 32.39
N ASN A 44 -31.54 -17.23 33.62
CA ASN A 44 -30.28 -17.82 34.02
C ASN A 44 -30.01 -19.14 33.29
N ALA A 45 -28.84 -19.28 32.66
CA ALA A 45 -28.10 -20.55 32.60
C ALA A 45 -26.63 -20.29 32.20
N LYS A 46 -25.71 -20.55 33.12
CA LYS A 46 -24.27 -20.69 32.85
C LYS A 46 -24.05 -21.95 32.00
N GLY A 47 -23.74 -21.78 30.72
CA GLY A 47 -23.10 -22.79 29.87
C GLY A 47 -21.65 -22.39 29.59
N PRO A 48 -20.72 -23.35 29.44
CA PRO A 48 -19.31 -23.05 29.21
C PRO A 48 -19.10 -22.39 27.83
N PRO A 49 -18.15 -21.46 27.69
CA PRO A 49 -17.91 -20.79 26.42
C PRO A 49 -17.34 -21.79 25.42
N SER A 50 -18.08 -22.03 24.34
CA SER A 50 -17.59 -22.71 23.14
C SER A 50 -16.32 -22.02 22.63
N PRO A 51 -15.33 -22.75 22.11
CA PRO A 51 -14.10 -22.14 21.61
C PRO A 51 -14.43 -21.24 20.42
N ASN A 52 -14.26 -19.93 20.62
CA ASN A 52 -14.36 -18.90 19.61
C ASN A 52 -13.50 -19.30 18.39
N LYS A 53 -14.15 -19.66 17.28
CA LYS A 53 -13.51 -19.71 15.95
C LYS A 53 -13.26 -18.28 15.48
N THR A 54 -12.33 -17.59 16.14
CA THR A 54 -11.83 -16.28 15.71
C THR A 54 -10.43 -16.48 15.17
N THR A 55 -10.34 -16.61 13.85
CA THR A 55 -9.33 -15.99 12.98
C THR A 55 -9.61 -16.55 11.59
N SER A 56 -10.08 -15.67 10.70
CA SER A 56 -10.39 -15.99 9.31
C SER A 56 -9.14 -16.57 8.67
N PHE A 57 -9.09 -17.89 8.58
CA PHE A 57 -8.08 -18.57 7.79
C PHE A 57 -8.29 -18.18 6.33
N SER A 58 -7.21 -17.83 5.64
CA SER A 58 -7.23 -17.69 4.18
C SER A 58 -7.86 -18.98 3.62
N SER A 59 -8.96 -18.88 2.86
CA SER A 59 -9.71 -20.06 2.39
C SER A 59 -8.73 -21.11 1.87
N THR A 60 -8.88 -22.40 2.18
CA THR A 60 -7.95 -23.45 1.72
C THR A 60 -7.58 -23.31 0.23
N ALA A 61 -8.52 -22.82 -0.58
CA ALA A 61 -8.33 -22.46 -1.97
C ALA A 61 -7.21 -21.42 -2.22
N THR A 62 -7.07 -20.37 -1.41
CA THR A 62 -6.01 -19.36 -1.56
C THR A 62 -4.64 -19.93 -1.25
N LEU A 63 -4.52 -20.81 -0.24
CA LEU A 63 -3.25 -21.45 0.09
C LEU A 63 -2.84 -22.44 -0.99
N LEU A 64 -3.80 -23.20 -1.54
CA LEU A 64 -3.53 -24.06 -2.70
C LEU A 64 -3.10 -23.23 -3.92
N PHE A 65 -3.70 -22.07 -4.13
CA PHE A 65 -3.32 -21.16 -5.20
C PHE A 65 -1.90 -20.62 -5.01
N ILE A 66 -1.57 -20.13 -3.80
CA ILE A 66 -0.21 -19.67 -3.45
C ILE A 66 0.80 -20.80 -3.62
N SER A 67 0.50 -22.00 -3.12
CA SER A 67 1.37 -23.18 -3.26
C SER A 67 1.65 -23.50 -4.73
N THR A 68 0.60 -23.53 -5.56
CA THR A 68 0.72 -23.79 -7.00
C THR A 68 1.60 -22.74 -7.68
N LEU A 69 1.38 -21.45 -7.39
CA LEU A 69 2.19 -20.37 -7.94
C LEU A 69 3.66 -20.48 -7.50
N SER A 70 3.91 -20.69 -6.21
CA SER A 70 5.27 -20.84 -5.69
C SER A 70 6.03 -21.97 -6.38
N VAL A 71 5.38 -23.13 -6.60
CA VAL A 71 5.99 -24.24 -7.34
C VAL A 71 6.31 -23.85 -8.79
N LEU A 72 5.39 -23.16 -9.49
CA LEU A 72 5.63 -22.68 -10.85
C LEU A 72 6.80 -21.69 -10.93
N PHE A 73 6.91 -20.76 -9.97
CA PHE A 73 8.04 -19.84 -9.88
C PHE A 73 9.36 -20.57 -9.63
N ILE A 74 9.38 -21.55 -8.72
CA ILE A 74 10.57 -22.37 -8.46
C ILE A 74 10.99 -23.12 -9.72
N LEU A 75 10.07 -23.80 -10.41
CA LEU A 75 10.37 -24.53 -11.65
C LEU A 75 10.88 -23.60 -12.75
N ASN A 76 10.23 -22.45 -12.96
CA ASN A 76 10.69 -21.45 -13.92
C ASN A 76 12.09 -20.91 -13.57
N SER A 77 12.37 -20.74 -12.27
CA SER A 77 13.67 -20.26 -11.81
C SER A 77 14.77 -21.30 -12.00
N PHE A 78 14.50 -22.60 -11.81
CA PHE A 78 15.46 -23.66 -12.15
C PHE A 78 15.78 -23.73 -13.65
N ILE A 79 14.77 -23.51 -14.51
CA ILE A 79 14.97 -23.42 -15.96
C ILE A 79 15.86 -22.21 -16.28
N SER A 80 15.60 -21.06 -15.66
CA SER A 80 16.39 -19.83 -15.82
C SER A 80 17.82 -19.98 -15.28
N LEU A 81 17.99 -20.68 -14.16
CA LEU A 81 19.29 -20.98 -13.54
C LEU A 81 20.15 -21.84 -14.48
N SER A 82 19.54 -22.86 -15.09
CA SER A 82 20.22 -23.73 -16.06
C SER A 82 20.70 -22.95 -17.28
N ASP A 83 19.90 -21.98 -17.74
CA ASP A 83 20.26 -21.06 -18.82
C ASP A 83 21.39 -20.09 -18.41
N ALA A 84 21.34 -19.55 -17.20
CA ALA A 84 22.40 -18.68 -16.64
C ALA A 84 23.74 -19.42 -16.51
N VAL A 85 23.73 -20.68 -16.07
CA VAL A 85 24.94 -21.53 -16.01
C VAL A 85 25.49 -21.77 -17.40
N ARG A 86 24.64 -22.10 -18.38
CA ARG A 86 25.05 -22.33 -19.77
C ARG A 86 25.66 -21.08 -20.40
N SER A 87 25.14 -19.90 -20.08
CA SER A 87 25.61 -18.60 -20.57
C SER A 87 26.76 -17.99 -19.74
N LYS A 88 27.22 -18.67 -18.67
CA LYS A 88 28.24 -18.17 -17.71
C LYS A 88 27.88 -16.79 -17.12
N ASP A 89 26.60 -16.59 -16.83
CA ASP A 89 26.08 -15.36 -16.24
C ASP A 89 25.91 -15.50 -14.73
N ASN A 90 26.95 -15.09 -13.98
CA ASN A 90 26.95 -15.14 -12.52
C ASN A 90 25.89 -14.23 -11.89
N VAL A 91 25.56 -13.10 -12.53
CA VAL A 91 24.56 -12.15 -12.03
C VAL A 91 23.16 -12.71 -12.22
N GLY A 92 22.88 -13.27 -13.40
CA GLY A 92 21.66 -14.01 -13.68
C GLY A 92 21.48 -15.17 -12.70
N PHE A 93 22.54 -15.93 -12.44
CA PHE A 93 22.53 -17.05 -11.49
C PHE A 93 22.17 -16.60 -10.06
N ALA A 94 22.83 -15.58 -9.54
CA ALA A 94 22.59 -15.07 -8.19
C ALA A 94 21.15 -14.55 -8.03
N LEU A 95 20.63 -13.82 -9.02
CA LEU A 95 19.25 -13.33 -8.99
C LEU A 95 18.23 -14.48 -8.93
N GLN A 96 18.44 -15.55 -9.72
CA GLN A 96 17.51 -16.69 -9.71
C GLN A 96 17.52 -17.45 -8.38
N LEU A 97 18.65 -17.50 -7.67
CA LEU A 97 18.70 -18.08 -6.32
C LEU A 97 17.87 -17.26 -5.32
N GLU A 98 17.91 -15.94 -5.42
CA GLU A 98 17.10 -15.05 -4.57
C GLU A 98 15.61 -15.23 -4.85
N VAL A 99 15.21 -15.33 -6.13
CA VAL A 99 13.81 -15.64 -6.51
C VAL A 99 13.37 -17.00 -5.97
N ILE A 100 14.25 -18.02 -5.98
CA ILE A 100 13.95 -19.33 -5.39
C ILE A 100 13.76 -19.21 -3.87
N SER A 101 14.59 -18.43 -3.17
CA SER A 101 14.46 -18.16 -1.73
C SER A 101 13.08 -17.58 -1.41
N ILE A 102 12.70 -16.49 -2.08
CA ILE A 102 11.41 -15.82 -1.89
C ILE A 102 10.25 -16.78 -2.18
N ALA A 103 10.30 -17.49 -3.31
CA ALA A 103 9.25 -18.44 -3.69
C ALA A 103 9.13 -19.58 -2.66
N SER A 104 10.24 -20.00 -2.05
CA SER A 104 10.25 -21.03 -1.00
C SER A 104 9.59 -20.53 0.31
N LEU A 105 9.72 -19.24 0.66
CA LEU A 105 9.03 -18.66 1.81
C LEU A 105 7.51 -18.62 1.60
N PHE A 106 7.05 -18.24 0.41
CA PHE A 106 5.62 -18.31 0.06
C PHE A 106 5.11 -19.76 0.03
N LEU A 107 5.92 -20.71 -0.45
CA LEU A 107 5.59 -22.13 -0.40
C LEU A 107 5.47 -22.61 1.05
N LEU A 108 6.43 -22.25 1.91
CA LEU A 108 6.43 -22.59 3.33
C LEU A 108 5.18 -22.03 4.03
N TYR A 109 4.83 -20.77 3.77
CA TYR A 109 3.59 -20.16 4.25
C TYR A 109 2.36 -20.99 3.85
N SER A 110 2.26 -21.36 2.58
CA SER A 110 1.10 -22.11 2.07
C SER A 110 1.01 -23.53 2.65
N VAL A 111 2.13 -24.27 2.71
CA VAL A 111 2.19 -25.65 3.19
C VAL A 111 1.92 -25.73 4.68
N LEU A 112 2.49 -24.81 5.48
CA LEU A 112 2.21 -24.75 6.91
C LEU A 112 0.75 -24.41 7.17
N GLY A 113 0.17 -23.47 6.40
CA GLY A 113 -1.26 -23.20 6.45
C GLY A 113 -2.10 -24.43 6.13
N ILE A 114 -1.87 -25.08 4.98
CA ILE A 114 -2.64 -26.28 4.59
C ILE A 114 -2.50 -27.38 5.65
N SER A 115 -1.30 -27.55 6.21
CA SER A 115 -1.03 -28.54 7.26
C SER A 115 -1.82 -28.26 8.53
N THR A 116 -1.91 -26.99 8.99
CA THR A 116 -2.73 -26.66 10.17
C THR A 116 -4.22 -26.85 9.95
N ASN A 117 -4.70 -26.71 8.71
CA ASN A 117 -6.10 -26.91 8.40
C ASN A 117 -6.46 -28.40 8.22
N THR A 118 -5.51 -29.21 7.76
CA THR A 118 -5.75 -30.63 7.43
C THR A 118 -5.42 -31.56 8.60
N LEU A 119 -4.32 -31.31 9.31
CA LEU A 119 -3.88 -32.14 10.42
C LEU A 119 -4.39 -31.54 11.75
N HIS A 120 -5.40 -32.17 12.33
CA HIS A 120 -5.92 -31.81 13.65
C HIS A 120 -4.83 -31.82 14.75
N SER A 121 -3.79 -32.64 14.61
CA SER A 121 -2.68 -32.75 15.55
C SER A 121 -1.60 -31.67 15.39
N PHE A 122 -1.56 -30.95 14.26
CA PHE A 122 -0.52 -29.96 13.97
C PHE A 122 -1.09 -28.55 14.10
N GLN A 123 -0.89 -27.92 15.26
CA GLN A 123 -1.27 -26.53 15.48
C GLN A 123 -0.04 -25.62 15.39
N PHE A 124 0.05 -24.85 14.30
CA PHE A 124 1.06 -23.82 14.13
C PHE A 124 0.47 -22.45 14.49
N PRO A 125 1.13 -21.62 15.31
CA PRO A 125 0.58 -20.35 15.73
C PRO A 125 0.49 -19.37 14.56
N PHE A 126 -0.71 -18.80 14.36
CA PHE A 126 -1.01 -17.85 13.27
C PHE A 126 -0.03 -16.68 13.17
N LYS A 127 0.45 -16.18 14.32
CA LYS A 127 1.44 -15.10 14.36
C LYS A 127 2.74 -15.47 13.66
N LEU A 128 3.25 -16.69 13.83
CA LEU A 128 4.46 -17.13 13.14
C LEU A 128 4.23 -17.27 11.63
N LEU A 129 3.03 -17.68 11.22
CA LEU A 129 2.69 -17.80 9.80
C LEU A 129 2.71 -16.43 9.10
N ASN A 130 2.12 -15.41 9.73
CA ASN A 130 2.18 -14.04 9.24
C ASN A 130 3.59 -13.43 9.28
N VAL A 131 4.45 -13.86 10.21
CA VAL A 131 5.87 -13.46 10.22
C VAL A 131 6.59 -14.04 8.99
N ILE A 132 6.39 -15.33 8.66
CA ILE A 132 6.95 -15.94 7.44
C ILE A 132 6.49 -15.16 6.21
N TYR A 133 5.19 -14.81 6.15
CA TYR A 133 4.65 -14.05 5.03
C TYR A 133 5.24 -12.63 4.93
N ALA A 134 5.46 -11.96 6.06
CA ALA A 134 6.14 -10.67 6.09
C ALA A 134 7.60 -10.78 5.62
N PHE A 135 8.32 -11.84 6.00
CA PHE A 135 9.68 -12.10 5.48
C PHE A 135 9.68 -12.32 3.97
N ALA A 136 8.68 -13.04 3.43
CA ALA A 136 8.57 -13.24 1.98
C ALA A 136 8.43 -11.90 1.23
N PHE A 137 7.54 -11.01 1.68
CA PHE A 137 7.43 -9.65 1.10
C PHE A 137 8.66 -8.78 1.37
N GLY A 138 9.34 -8.98 2.50
CA GLY A 138 10.57 -8.29 2.84
C GLY A 138 11.72 -8.65 1.90
N GLU A 139 11.92 -9.94 1.64
CA GLU A 139 12.90 -10.41 0.66
C GLU A 139 12.52 -9.98 -0.77
N GLU A 140 11.23 -10.06 -1.14
CA GLU A 140 10.77 -9.56 -2.44
C GLU A 140 11.07 -8.06 -2.62
N PHE A 141 10.83 -7.25 -1.58
CA PHE A 141 11.16 -5.83 -1.59
C PHE A 141 12.65 -5.59 -1.76
N LEU A 142 13.49 -6.32 -1.00
CA LEU A 142 14.94 -6.21 -1.05
C LEU A 142 15.51 -6.62 -2.41
N LEU A 143 14.95 -7.66 -3.03
CA LEU A 143 15.33 -8.11 -4.36
C LEU A 143 15.16 -6.98 -5.37
N PHE A 144 13.97 -6.38 -5.46
CA PHE A 144 13.74 -5.31 -6.44
C PHE A 144 14.47 -4.01 -6.08
N TYR A 145 14.65 -3.71 -4.80
CA TYR A 145 15.43 -2.56 -4.34
C TYR A 145 16.91 -2.67 -4.75
N THR A 146 17.48 -3.87 -4.62
CA THR A 146 18.90 -4.15 -4.89
C THR A 146 19.16 -4.46 -6.36
N GLN A 147 18.13 -4.83 -7.13
CA GLN A 147 18.20 -5.18 -8.56
C GLN A 147 18.56 -4.01 -9.51
N ASN A 148 19.07 -2.88 -8.99
CA ASN A 148 19.60 -1.78 -9.79
C ASN A 148 20.91 -2.17 -10.51
N LYS A 149 20.80 -2.98 -11.56
CA LYS A 149 21.92 -3.62 -12.26
C LYS A 149 22.64 -2.68 -13.23
N ASP A 150 21.90 -1.83 -13.93
CA ASP A 150 22.46 -0.88 -14.90
C ASP A 150 21.86 0.52 -14.70
N PRO A 151 22.65 1.56 -14.36
CA PRO A 151 22.13 2.93 -14.23
C PRO A 151 21.62 3.53 -15.56
N SER A 152 21.90 2.85 -16.67
CA SER A 152 21.42 3.20 -18.02
C SER A 152 20.17 2.44 -18.46
N GLY A 153 19.74 1.44 -17.68
CA GLY A 153 18.55 0.64 -17.94
C GLY A 153 17.28 1.37 -17.53
N ILE A 154 16.31 1.44 -18.44
CA ILE A 154 14.98 2.00 -18.14
C ILE A 154 14.18 1.09 -17.20
N GLU A 155 14.47 -0.22 -17.21
CA GLU A 155 13.82 -1.22 -16.36
C GLU A 155 13.98 -0.92 -14.87
N ASN A 156 15.08 -0.29 -14.45
CA ASN A 156 15.29 0.11 -13.06
C ASN A 156 14.15 1.00 -12.55
N ARG A 157 13.64 1.91 -13.39
CA ARG A 157 12.50 2.73 -13.01
C ARG A 157 11.23 1.91 -12.80
N TYR A 158 11.02 0.87 -13.60
CA TYR A 158 9.87 -0.02 -13.43
C TYR A 158 10.00 -0.85 -12.15
N TYR A 159 11.22 -1.28 -11.81
CA TYR A 159 11.51 -1.96 -10.54
C TYR A 159 11.27 -1.02 -9.34
N ASP A 160 11.78 0.22 -9.36
CA ASP A 160 11.50 1.22 -8.32
C ASP A 160 9.99 1.41 -8.07
N LEU A 161 9.18 1.36 -9.15
CA LEU A 161 7.74 1.55 -9.05
C LEU A 161 7.01 0.32 -8.49
N ILE A 162 7.52 -0.91 -8.71
CA ILE A 162 6.92 -2.11 -8.10
C ILE A 162 7.16 -2.19 -6.58
N LEU A 163 8.18 -1.50 -6.05
CA LEU A 163 8.41 -1.45 -4.60
C LEU A 163 7.21 -0.87 -3.84
N VAL A 164 6.46 0.05 -4.44
CA VAL A 164 5.30 0.68 -3.81
C VAL A 164 4.22 -0.35 -3.42
N PRO A 165 3.66 -1.16 -4.34
CA PRO A 165 2.68 -2.17 -3.96
C PRO A 165 3.26 -3.29 -3.06
N ILE A 166 4.53 -3.66 -3.22
CA ILE A 166 5.18 -4.64 -2.32
C ILE A 166 5.25 -4.08 -0.90
N ALA A 167 5.63 -2.80 -0.73
CA ALA A 167 5.67 -2.14 0.56
C ALA A 167 4.27 -2.06 1.21
N ILE A 168 3.22 -1.84 0.42
CA ILE A 168 1.83 -1.89 0.90
C ILE A 168 1.52 -3.29 1.45
N CYS A 169 1.90 -4.37 0.75
CA CYS A 169 1.71 -5.75 1.20
C CYS A 169 2.49 -6.05 2.49
N LEU A 170 3.74 -5.63 2.55
CA LEU A 170 4.61 -5.80 3.72
C LEU A 170 4.04 -5.07 4.95
N PHE A 171 3.75 -3.77 4.81
CA PHE A 171 3.23 -2.96 5.91
C PHE A 171 1.87 -3.47 6.38
N SER A 172 1.00 -3.87 5.45
CA SER A 172 -0.30 -4.47 5.78
C SER A 172 -0.15 -5.78 6.55
N THR A 173 0.82 -6.63 6.18
CA THR A 173 1.10 -7.87 6.91
C THR A 173 1.64 -7.59 8.32
N ILE A 174 2.49 -6.57 8.48
CA ILE A 174 2.99 -6.13 9.80
C ILE A 174 1.84 -5.56 10.66
N LEU A 175 0.93 -4.79 10.07
CA LEU A 175 -0.25 -4.28 10.75
C LEU A 175 -1.19 -5.42 11.19
N GLU A 176 -1.32 -6.47 10.40
CA GLU A 176 -2.11 -7.66 10.76
C GLU A 176 -1.53 -8.37 12.00
N LEU A 177 -0.20 -8.39 12.15
CA LEU A 177 0.48 -8.91 13.35
C LEU A 177 0.17 -8.08 14.61
N LYS A 178 0.10 -6.75 14.47
CA LYS A 178 -0.17 -5.82 15.59
C LYS A 178 -1.66 -5.78 15.97
N THR A 179 -2.54 -5.88 14.98
CA THR A 179 -3.98 -5.68 15.15
C THR A 179 -4.77 -6.89 14.63
N PRO A 180 -4.67 -8.06 15.28
CA PRO A 180 -5.23 -9.32 14.77
C PRO A 180 -6.77 -9.35 14.73
N LYS A 181 -7.45 -8.40 15.39
CA LYS A 181 -8.92 -8.27 15.38
C LYS A 181 -9.44 -7.48 14.18
N SER A 182 -8.58 -6.73 13.50
CA SER A 182 -8.97 -5.87 12.38
C SER A 182 -8.80 -6.59 11.06
N THR A 183 -9.81 -6.52 10.20
CA THR A 183 -9.76 -7.12 8.86
C THR A 183 -9.19 -6.14 7.81
N TYR A 184 -9.05 -4.86 8.15
CA TYR A 184 -8.51 -3.83 7.25
C TYR A 184 -7.10 -4.11 6.74
N PRO A 185 -6.13 -4.58 7.56
CA PRO A 185 -4.79 -4.90 7.05
C PRO A 185 -4.82 -5.99 5.99
N ARG A 186 -5.64 -7.04 6.18
CA ARG A 186 -5.79 -8.12 5.19
C ARG A 186 -6.41 -7.60 3.88
N PHE A 187 -7.40 -6.71 3.98
CA PHE A 187 -7.98 -6.04 2.81
C PHE A 187 -6.94 -5.19 2.06
N ALA A 188 -6.17 -4.38 2.78
CA ALA A 188 -5.12 -3.55 2.21
C ALA A 188 -4.01 -4.39 1.53
N ARG A 189 -3.63 -5.54 2.12
CA ARG A 189 -2.72 -6.50 1.49
C ARG A 189 -3.27 -7.04 0.18
N GLY A 190 -4.55 -7.45 0.16
CA GLY A 190 -5.20 -7.91 -1.06
C GLY A 190 -5.17 -6.85 -2.18
N LEU A 191 -5.44 -5.59 -1.84
CA LEU A 191 -5.34 -4.49 -2.81
C LEU A 191 -3.90 -4.27 -3.29
N GLY A 192 -2.93 -4.35 -2.37
CA GLY A 192 -1.51 -4.29 -2.71
C GLY A 192 -1.09 -5.38 -3.69
N LEU A 193 -1.49 -6.63 -3.45
CA LEU A 193 -1.24 -7.77 -4.33
C LEU A 193 -1.91 -7.57 -5.70
N ALA A 194 -3.15 -7.07 -5.73
CA ALA A 194 -3.85 -6.81 -6.97
C ALA A 194 -3.08 -5.78 -7.82
N LEU A 195 -2.63 -4.69 -7.21
CA LEU A 195 -1.83 -3.66 -7.85
C LEU A 195 -0.44 -4.18 -8.28
N GLN A 196 0.22 -4.98 -7.45
CA GLN A 196 1.50 -5.63 -7.75
C GLN A 196 1.40 -6.52 -8.99
N GLY A 197 0.35 -7.35 -9.07
CA GLY A 197 0.09 -8.22 -10.22
C GLY A 197 -0.19 -7.43 -11.50
N MET A 198 -1.01 -6.37 -11.42
CA MET A 198 -1.35 -5.55 -12.59
C MET A 198 -0.11 -4.82 -13.11
N TRP A 199 0.72 -4.29 -12.21
CA TRP A 199 1.98 -3.65 -12.59
C TRP A 199 2.96 -4.65 -13.19
N THR A 200 3.04 -5.87 -12.67
CA THR A 200 3.85 -6.96 -13.24
C THR A 200 3.41 -7.30 -14.66
N LEU A 201 2.10 -7.37 -14.90
CA LEU A 201 1.55 -7.57 -16.25
C LEU A 201 1.93 -6.40 -17.18
N GLN A 202 1.81 -5.15 -16.70
CA GLN A 202 2.18 -3.95 -17.45
C GLN A 202 3.69 -3.89 -17.78
N MET A 203 4.56 -4.32 -16.86
CA MET A 203 5.99 -4.47 -17.13
C MET A 203 6.24 -5.47 -18.26
N GLY A 204 5.57 -6.62 -18.23
CA GLY A 204 5.63 -7.61 -19.31
C GLY A 204 5.27 -7.02 -20.67
N PHE A 205 4.16 -6.28 -20.76
CA PHE A 205 3.77 -5.58 -21.98
C PHE A 205 4.79 -4.52 -22.40
N SER A 206 5.34 -3.75 -21.46
CA SER A 206 6.27 -2.67 -21.75
C SER A 206 7.63 -3.20 -22.25
N PHE A 207 8.10 -4.33 -21.74
CA PHE A 207 9.41 -4.89 -22.07
C PHE A 207 9.40 -5.74 -23.33
N TYR A 208 8.32 -6.48 -23.59
CA TYR A 208 8.28 -7.50 -24.64
C TYR A 208 7.33 -7.18 -25.80
N SER A 209 6.58 -6.09 -25.74
CA SER A 209 5.74 -5.63 -26.87
C SER A 209 6.43 -4.51 -27.65
N ASN A 210 5.89 -4.19 -28.84
CA ASN A 210 6.28 -3.00 -29.63
C ASN A 210 5.94 -1.66 -28.93
N LEU A 211 5.44 -1.72 -27.69
CA LEU A 211 5.15 -0.58 -26.82
C LEU A 211 6.38 -0.10 -26.04
N ILE A 212 7.54 -0.75 -26.20
CA ILE A 212 8.80 -0.26 -25.64
C ILE A 212 9.03 1.18 -26.13
N SER A 213 9.49 2.07 -25.25
CA SER A 213 9.64 3.49 -25.61
C SER A 213 10.49 3.61 -26.87
N ASN A 214 9.94 4.28 -27.90
CA ASN A 214 10.54 4.41 -29.23
C ASN A 214 12.05 4.70 -29.12
N GLY A 215 12.87 3.84 -29.70
CA GLY A 215 14.33 3.97 -29.65
C GLY A 215 15.01 3.23 -28.49
N CYS A 216 14.32 2.35 -27.77
CA CYS A 216 14.93 1.43 -26.81
C CYS A 216 14.83 -0.02 -27.30
N SER A 217 15.87 -0.81 -27.01
CA SER A 217 16.00 -2.21 -27.42
C SER A 217 16.33 -3.08 -26.21
N LEU A 218 15.66 -4.22 -26.13
CA LEU A 218 15.91 -5.25 -25.13
C LEU A 218 17.23 -5.99 -25.46
N ASN A 219 18.18 -5.96 -24.55
CA ASN A 219 19.41 -6.73 -24.63
C ASN A 219 19.38 -7.83 -23.56
N GLU A 220 19.15 -9.07 -23.99
CA GLU A 220 19.09 -10.24 -23.09
C GLU A 220 20.47 -10.91 -23.04
N ARG A 221 21.03 -11.08 -21.84
CA ARG A 221 22.24 -11.89 -21.60
C ARG A 221 21.88 -13.32 -21.22
N SER A 222 20.82 -13.46 -20.42
CA SER A 222 20.18 -14.72 -20.02
C SER A 222 18.70 -14.45 -19.75
N ARG A 223 17.87 -15.50 -19.66
CA ARG A 223 16.44 -15.39 -19.28
C ARG A 223 16.18 -14.57 -18.02
N GLY A 224 17.11 -14.61 -17.06
CA GLY A 224 17.03 -13.87 -15.79
C GLY A 224 17.78 -12.54 -15.76
N ASN A 225 18.53 -12.21 -16.82
CA ASN A 225 19.37 -11.03 -16.86
C ASN A 225 19.26 -10.35 -18.23
N PHE A 226 18.43 -9.31 -18.27
CA PHE A 226 18.23 -8.49 -19.44
C PHE A 226 18.27 -7.02 -19.03
N THR A 227 18.69 -6.18 -19.97
CA THR A 227 18.78 -4.72 -19.82
C THR A 227 18.09 -4.07 -21.01
N ILE A 228 17.24 -3.07 -20.78
CA ILE A 228 16.62 -2.31 -21.86
C ILE A 228 17.44 -1.04 -22.09
N LYS A 229 18.22 -1.03 -23.19
CA LYS A 229 19.08 0.10 -23.54
C LYS A 229 18.39 1.01 -24.53
N CYS A 230 18.42 2.31 -24.24
CA CYS A 230 17.93 3.35 -25.14
C CYS A 230 19.06 3.94 -25.99
N LYS A 231 18.74 4.36 -27.22
CA LYS A 231 19.72 4.92 -28.18
C LYS A 231 20.40 6.19 -27.69
N GLY A 232 19.74 6.98 -26.83
CA GLY A 232 20.26 8.24 -26.34
C GLY A 232 19.65 8.67 -25.00
N HIS A 233 20.24 9.72 -24.44
CA HIS A 233 19.78 10.38 -23.22
C HIS A 233 18.34 10.91 -23.31
N PRO A 234 17.87 11.55 -24.41
CA PRO A 234 16.49 12.03 -24.46
C PRO A 234 15.47 10.89 -24.49
N GLU A 235 15.77 9.79 -25.18
CA GLU A 235 14.90 8.60 -25.21
C GLU A 235 14.79 7.94 -23.84
N TYR A 236 15.90 7.88 -23.09
CA TYR A 236 15.94 7.36 -21.73
C TYR A 236 15.06 8.16 -20.78
N HIS A 237 15.19 9.49 -20.76
CA HIS A 237 14.35 10.34 -19.90
C HIS A 237 12.87 10.29 -20.28
N ARG A 238 12.58 10.26 -21.59
CA ARG A 238 11.20 10.11 -22.08
C ARG A 238 10.60 8.79 -21.60
N GLY A 239 11.33 7.69 -21.75
CA GLY A 239 10.86 6.39 -21.28
C GLY A 239 10.63 6.34 -19.77
N ARG A 240 11.56 6.91 -18.98
CA ARG A 240 11.42 7.02 -17.52
C ARG A 240 10.19 7.82 -17.10
N ALA A 241 9.91 8.92 -17.81
CA ALA A 241 8.72 9.74 -17.59
C ALA A 241 7.43 8.97 -17.94
N ILE A 242 7.42 8.25 -19.08
CA ILE A 242 6.28 7.41 -19.49
C ILE A 242 6.00 6.33 -18.46
N ALA A 243 7.02 5.62 -17.96
CA ALA A 243 6.85 4.60 -16.93
C ALA A 243 6.21 5.17 -15.65
N THR A 244 6.68 6.35 -15.22
CA THR A 244 6.15 7.03 -14.02
C THR A 244 4.70 7.47 -14.24
N LEU A 245 4.38 8.03 -15.42
CA LEU A 245 3.03 8.45 -15.76
C LEU A 245 2.08 7.25 -15.84
N GLN A 246 2.52 6.15 -16.46
CA GLN A 246 1.75 4.90 -16.52
C GLN A 246 1.43 4.41 -15.12
N PHE A 247 2.43 4.30 -14.24
CA PHE A 247 2.21 3.84 -12.87
C PHE A 247 1.23 4.74 -12.11
N ASN A 248 1.40 6.06 -12.19
CA ASN A 248 0.50 6.99 -11.50
C ASN A 248 -0.93 6.93 -12.04
N CYS A 249 -1.11 6.75 -13.35
CA CYS A 249 -2.43 6.56 -13.96
C CYS A 249 -3.07 5.25 -13.48
N TYR A 250 -2.32 4.14 -13.53
CA TYR A 250 -2.78 2.84 -13.02
C TYR A 250 -3.15 2.91 -11.54
N LEU A 251 -2.33 3.56 -10.71
CA LEU A 251 -2.59 3.75 -9.29
C LEU A 251 -3.86 4.58 -9.07
N ALA A 252 -4.02 5.71 -9.75
CA ALA A 252 -5.19 6.56 -9.62
C ALA A 252 -6.49 5.85 -10.03
N LEU A 253 -6.47 5.13 -11.16
CA LEU A 253 -7.59 4.31 -11.61
C LEU A 253 -7.90 3.19 -10.61
N PHE A 254 -6.87 2.49 -10.12
CA PHE A 254 -7.04 1.40 -9.16
C PHE A 254 -7.66 1.89 -7.84
N VAL A 255 -7.18 3.01 -7.29
CA VAL A 255 -7.73 3.61 -6.07
C VAL A 255 -9.18 4.03 -6.29
N THR A 256 -9.47 4.71 -7.41
CA THR A 256 -10.83 5.16 -7.74
C THR A 256 -11.79 3.98 -7.87
N LEU A 257 -11.40 2.91 -8.57
CA LEU A 257 -12.19 1.69 -8.71
C LEU A 257 -12.35 0.97 -7.37
N SER A 258 -11.30 0.90 -6.55
CA SER A 258 -11.36 0.25 -5.23
C SER A 258 -12.33 0.97 -4.29
N VAL A 259 -12.28 2.31 -4.25
CA VAL A 259 -13.21 3.13 -3.45
C VAL A 259 -14.63 3.04 -4.01
N GLY A 260 -14.80 3.11 -5.33
CA GLY A 260 -16.10 2.97 -5.99
C GLY A 260 -16.75 1.61 -5.71
N PHE A 261 -15.97 0.53 -5.85
CA PHE A 261 -16.39 -0.83 -5.53
C PHE A 261 -16.79 -0.95 -4.06
N TYR A 262 -15.95 -0.45 -3.15
CA TYR A 262 -16.24 -0.41 -1.72
C TYR A 262 -17.57 0.31 -1.43
N SER A 263 -17.80 1.48 -2.03
CA SER A 263 -19.05 2.24 -1.88
C SER A 263 -20.29 1.52 -2.40
N ILE A 264 -20.21 0.91 -3.60
CA ILE A 264 -21.32 0.15 -4.20
C ILE A 264 -21.67 -1.05 -3.30
N PHE A 265 -20.65 -1.74 -2.80
CA PHE A 265 -20.84 -2.91 -1.95
C PHE A 265 -21.41 -2.52 -0.58
N CYS A 266 -20.92 -1.47 0.07
CA CYS A 266 -21.51 -0.96 1.31
C CYS A 266 -22.99 -0.60 1.13
N LYS A 267 -23.35 0.04 0.01
CA LYS A 267 -24.75 0.36 -0.33
C LYS A 267 -25.60 -0.91 -0.51
N LYS A 268 -25.07 -1.94 -1.18
CA LYS A 268 -25.79 -3.19 -1.47
C LYS A 268 -26.00 -4.05 -0.22
N TYR A 269 -25.04 -4.08 0.70
CA TYR A 269 -25.06 -4.94 1.89
C TYR A 269 -25.55 -4.22 3.16
N GLY A 270 -26.02 -2.96 3.05
CA GLY A 270 -26.62 -2.25 4.18
C GLY A 270 -25.65 -1.98 5.33
N ILE A 271 -24.35 -1.90 5.04
CA ILE A 271 -23.35 -1.51 6.04
C ILE A 271 -23.60 -0.03 6.34
N ASN A 272 -24.27 0.24 7.46
CA ASN A 272 -24.22 1.54 8.12
C ASN A 272 -22.76 1.74 8.56
N ILE A 273 -21.92 2.19 7.62
CA ILE A 273 -20.68 2.87 8.00
C ILE A 273 -21.17 4.02 8.85
N ASN A 274 -20.95 3.90 10.16
CA ASN A 274 -21.34 4.91 11.13
C ASN A 274 -21.00 6.27 10.54
N ARG A 275 -22.01 7.13 10.40
CA ARG A 275 -21.91 8.52 9.94
C ARG A 275 -20.87 9.34 10.73
N GLU A 276 -20.27 8.77 11.77
CA GLU A 276 -19.17 9.34 12.55
C GLU A 276 -17.89 9.56 11.74
N PHE A 277 -17.55 8.73 10.75
CA PHE A 277 -16.30 8.93 9.98
C PHE A 277 -16.40 10.05 8.91
N MET A 278 -17.62 10.44 8.55
CA MET A 278 -17.90 11.55 7.63
C MET A 278 -18.31 12.84 8.37
N LEU A 279 -18.34 12.81 9.71
CA LEU A 279 -18.62 14.01 10.50
C LEU A 279 -17.34 14.86 10.55
N TYR A 280 -17.12 15.67 9.50
CA TYR A 280 -16.25 16.83 9.64
C TYR A 280 -16.80 17.63 10.82
N LYS A 281 -16.10 17.59 11.95
CA LYS A 281 -16.42 18.38 13.13
C LYS A 281 -15.75 19.73 12.91
N PRO A 282 -16.48 20.79 12.51
CA PRO A 282 -15.88 22.10 12.35
C PRO A 282 -15.24 22.51 13.67
N LEU A 283 -14.06 23.14 13.59
CA LEU A 283 -13.25 23.57 14.74
C LEU A 283 -13.93 24.60 15.68
N GLY A 284 -15.23 24.87 15.53
CA GLY A 284 -15.99 25.84 16.33
C GLY A 284 -16.92 25.25 17.40
N VAL A 285 -17.06 23.91 17.52
CA VAL A 285 -18.02 23.30 18.46
C VAL A 285 -17.34 22.80 19.74
N HIS A 286 -16.47 23.64 20.27
CA HIS A 286 -16.12 23.70 21.69
C HIS A 286 -15.97 25.17 22.07
N MET A 287 -17.03 25.96 21.84
CA MET A 287 -17.27 27.09 22.71
C MET A 287 -17.99 26.51 23.91
N ASP A 288 -17.22 26.28 24.96
CA ASP A 288 -17.75 26.13 26.30
C ASP A 288 -18.80 27.21 26.54
N ASN A 289 -19.81 26.82 27.30
CA ASN A 289 -21.00 27.58 27.67
C ASN A 289 -20.68 28.78 28.61
N HIS A 290 -19.51 29.42 28.45
CA HIS A 290 -19.01 30.50 29.29
C HIS A 290 -18.19 31.51 28.48
N SER A 291 -18.83 32.19 27.52
CA SER A 291 -18.54 33.60 27.21
C SER A 291 -19.48 34.06 26.11
N GLN A 292 -20.61 34.64 26.53
CA GLN A 292 -21.38 35.53 25.69
C GLN A 292 -20.47 36.73 25.37
N PHE A 293 -19.84 36.69 24.20
CA PHE A 293 -19.08 37.82 23.66
C PHE A 293 -20.08 38.79 23.03
N THR A 294 -20.73 39.58 23.87
CA THR A 294 -21.44 40.79 23.45
C THR A 294 -20.41 41.89 23.28
N LEU A 295 -20.24 42.37 22.05
CA LEU A 295 -19.63 43.67 21.80
C LEU A 295 -20.62 44.73 22.30
N ASP A 296 -20.51 45.10 23.59
CA ASP A 296 -21.07 46.35 24.07
C ASP A 296 -20.15 47.47 23.59
N SER A 297 -20.68 48.27 22.68
CA SER A 297 -20.17 49.61 22.41
C SER A 297 -20.78 50.52 23.46
N ASP A 298 -20.03 50.81 24.53
CA ASP A 298 -20.40 51.85 25.50
C ASP A 298 -19.92 53.21 24.96
N ASP A 299 -20.90 54.05 24.64
CA ASP A 299 -20.79 55.48 24.37
C ASP A 299 -20.64 56.21 25.71
N ASP A 300 -19.51 56.91 25.92
CA ASP A 300 -19.26 57.73 27.11
C ASP A 300 -19.74 59.18 26.89
N ASP A 301 -20.81 59.58 27.57
CA ASP A 301 -21.15 60.98 27.87
C ASP A 301 -21.38 61.10 29.39
N ASP A 302 -20.49 61.81 30.10
CA ASP A 302 -20.85 62.91 31.03
C ASP A 302 -19.67 63.37 31.92
N GLN A 303 -19.21 64.58 31.61
CA GLN A 303 -18.86 65.72 32.47
C GLN A 303 -18.31 65.55 33.91
N ASP A 304 -17.12 66.16 34.06
CA ASP A 304 -16.63 67.05 35.11
C ASP A 304 -16.00 66.55 36.44
N GLU A 305 -14.72 66.96 36.55
CA GLU A 305 -14.02 67.55 37.70
C GLU A 305 -13.35 66.69 38.81
N VAL A 306 -12.01 66.59 38.72
CA VAL A 306 -10.98 67.13 39.67
C VAL A 306 -9.83 66.16 40.07
N LYS A 307 -8.65 66.50 39.52
CA LYS A 307 -7.25 66.53 40.07
C LYS A 307 -6.62 65.32 40.77
N GLU A 308 -5.52 64.82 40.18
CA GLU A 308 -4.11 65.21 40.42
C GLU A 308 -3.10 64.03 40.29
N ALA A 309 -2.16 64.22 39.36
CA ALA A 309 -0.79 63.70 39.20
C ALA A 309 -0.30 62.44 39.97
N SER A 310 0.21 61.45 39.24
CA SER A 310 1.67 61.24 39.09
C SER A 310 2.00 59.92 38.36
N GLY A 311 2.76 60.04 37.27
CA GLY A 311 3.89 59.16 36.93
C GLY A 311 3.66 57.69 36.57
N VAL A 312 3.89 57.37 35.29
CA VAL A 312 5.01 56.52 34.81
C VAL A 312 4.60 55.74 33.55
N GLU A 313 5.20 56.16 32.44
CA GLU A 313 5.64 55.42 31.24
C GLU A 313 4.88 54.17 30.79
N MET A 314 3.89 54.43 29.94
CA MET A 314 3.77 53.95 28.55
C MET A 314 4.96 53.16 27.96
N GLN A 315 4.70 51.92 27.53
CA GLN A 315 5.12 51.51 26.19
C GLN A 315 4.09 50.56 25.56
N ASN A 316 3.21 51.19 24.78
CA ASN A 316 2.27 50.56 23.89
C ASN A 316 2.94 50.25 22.55
N SER A 317 2.76 49.00 22.12
CA SER A 317 2.01 48.61 20.91
C SER A 317 2.48 48.99 19.50
N ALA A 318 2.06 48.07 18.62
CA ALA A 318 1.69 48.24 17.23
C ALA A 318 2.77 48.15 16.14
N VAL A 319 2.90 46.92 15.62
CA VAL A 319 2.35 46.49 14.31
C VAL A 319 2.29 47.59 13.23
N VAL A 320 2.99 47.40 12.10
CA VAL A 320 2.43 47.43 10.73
C VAL A 320 3.39 46.68 9.77
N VAL A 321 2.83 45.79 8.96
CA VAL A 321 3.34 45.15 7.74
C VAL A 321 2.39 45.59 6.61
N PRO A 322 2.68 45.55 5.28
CA PRO A 322 3.92 45.51 4.49
C PRO A 322 3.96 46.62 3.40
N GLN A 323 5.09 46.77 2.68
CA GLN A 323 5.04 46.83 1.21
C GLN A 323 6.38 46.48 0.54
N LEU A 324 6.24 45.80 -0.59
CA LEU A 324 7.26 45.26 -1.48
C LEU A 324 7.58 46.30 -2.56
N VAL A 325 8.83 46.76 -2.68
CA VAL A 325 9.34 47.44 -3.89
C VAL A 325 10.79 47.04 -4.16
N VAL A 326 11.05 46.84 -5.45
CA VAL A 326 12.20 46.26 -6.15
C VAL A 326 13.27 47.31 -6.52
N ASN A 327 14.50 46.82 -6.77
CA ASN A 327 15.72 47.42 -7.39
C ASN A 327 16.88 47.55 -6.38
N GLY A 328 18.09 47.01 -6.63
CA GLY A 328 18.86 47.03 -7.87
C GLY A 328 19.96 48.07 -7.69
N TYR A 329 21.20 47.64 -7.43
CA TYR A 329 22.38 48.53 -7.39
C TYR A 329 23.62 47.80 -7.91
N ASP A 330 24.02 48.22 -9.11
CA ASP A 330 25.40 48.25 -9.58
C ASP A 330 26.23 49.21 -8.72
N GLY A 331 27.53 48.93 -8.58
CA GLY A 331 28.52 49.83 -8.01
C GLY A 331 29.95 49.37 -8.36
N PRO A 332 30.94 50.28 -8.45
CA PRO A 332 31.76 50.41 -9.66
C PRO A 332 33.26 50.05 -9.52
N HIS A 333 33.89 49.82 -10.68
CA HIS A 333 35.25 50.17 -11.18
C HIS A 333 36.46 50.24 -10.22
N PRO A 334 37.66 49.80 -10.67
CA PRO A 334 38.43 50.50 -11.72
C PRO A 334 38.32 49.89 -13.12
#